data_AF-A0A3B1CPB5-F1
#
_entry.id   AF-A0A3B1CPB5-F1
#
_cell.length_a   1.000
_cell.length_b   1.000
_cell.length_c   1.000
_cell.angle_alpha   90.00
_cell.angle_beta   90.00
_cell.angle_gamma   90.00
#
_symmetry.space_group_name_H-M   'P 1'
#
loop_
_entity.id
_entity.type
_entity.pdbx_description
1 polymer ?
#
loop_
_entity_poly.entity_id
_entity_poly.type
_entity_poly.pdbx_seq_one_letter_code
_entity_poly.pdbx_strand_id
1 'polypeptide(L)'
;NINFGPFDRLDHDKPFYGDKKKPAGANFYPEDMTKEEFENFIKANPDKEKEFTSEFTVIRGVNGTLKAIPYTDYYKKQLSEITILLNEAAEYADNPSLKKYLVTRALAFQTNDYYDSDMAWMDLNDNTIEVIIGPYEVYEDALFNYKASFECFLTIVDPKSTEKLKTFASYLKELENNLPIPNKYKNFERGSESPIVVVQEVYSAGDTKAGVQTLAFNLPNDERVRKAKGSKKVMLKNMHEAKFKQLLKPISEIVLDSSQTEFVTFDAFFNHTLMHEMSHGLGPGFIKVNGKETEVKKELKETYSTIEECKADILGMFNNRFMIKNGVYPESFDKEMWVTFLAGIFRSIRFGINEAHGGGNAIIYNYMLENGAYEFNKATNKVKVNLDKAYPVLKDLANKVLMIQATGSYNGAKELIKKYAVSSESMKILVEKLKGLPVDINPQFQIEKSM
;
A
#
# COMPACT_ATOMS: atom_id res chain seq x y z
N ASN A 1 10.71 11.61 17.34
CA ASN A 1 9.23 11.57 17.16
C ASN A 1 8.85 11.07 15.77
N ILE A 2 9.29 11.70 14.66
CA ILE A 2 8.90 11.27 13.29
C ILE A 2 9.18 9.79 13.00
N ASN A 3 10.37 9.29 13.34
CA ASN A 3 10.77 7.91 13.00
C ASN A 3 10.31 6.83 14.01
N PHE A 4 9.68 7.23 15.12
CA PHE A 4 9.32 6.32 16.23
C PHE A 4 10.50 5.48 16.76
N GLY A 5 11.72 5.98 16.59
CA GLY A 5 12.96 5.34 17.06
C GLY A 5 14.19 6.15 16.63
N PRO A 6 15.41 5.72 17.02
CA PRO A 6 16.68 6.38 16.68
C PRO A 6 17.21 6.04 15.28
N PHE A 7 16.35 5.53 14.39
CA PHE A 7 16.69 5.00 13.06
C PHE A 7 16.04 5.85 11.97
N ASP A 8 16.79 6.25 10.95
CA ASP A 8 16.27 7.02 9.82
C ASP A 8 15.61 6.08 8.81
N ARG A 9 14.28 6.08 8.77
CA ARG A 9 13.48 5.24 7.87
C ARG A 9 13.71 5.57 6.39
N LEU A 10 14.20 6.77 6.06
CA LEU A 10 14.52 7.16 4.68
C LEU A 10 15.94 6.75 4.24
N ASP A 11 16.82 6.46 5.20
CA ASP A 11 18.21 6.00 4.97
C ASP A 11 18.40 4.57 5.51
N HIS A 12 17.51 3.66 5.11
CA HIS A 12 17.58 2.23 5.42
C HIS A 12 17.76 1.92 6.92
N ASP A 13 16.99 2.61 7.77
CA ASP A 13 17.03 2.50 9.24
C ASP A 13 18.43 2.75 9.84
N LYS A 14 19.26 3.56 9.16
CA LYS A 14 20.56 3.96 9.68
C LYS A 14 20.38 4.71 11.01
N PRO A 15 21.16 4.37 12.05
CA PRO A 15 21.06 5.07 13.32
C PRO A 15 21.50 6.52 13.17
N PHE A 16 20.64 7.46 13.53
CA PHE A 16 20.99 8.87 13.70
C PHE A 16 21.35 9.22 15.16
N TYR A 17 21.12 8.27 16.08
CA TYR A 17 21.52 8.36 17.48
C TYR A 17 22.04 7.00 17.95
N GLY A 18 23.24 6.99 18.53
CA GLY A 18 23.97 5.75 18.87
C GLY A 18 24.60 5.06 17.65
N ASP A 19 25.13 3.86 17.88
CA ASP A 19 25.85 3.04 16.89
C ASP A 19 25.19 1.68 16.62
N LYS A 20 24.22 1.28 17.45
CA LYS A 20 23.47 0.04 17.29
C LYS A 20 22.60 0.10 16.04
N LYS A 21 22.61 -0.99 15.27
CA LYS A 21 21.68 -1.19 14.15
C LYS A 21 20.28 -1.51 14.69
N LYS A 22 19.25 -1.13 13.94
CA LYS A 22 17.87 -1.54 14.23
C LYS A 22 17.78 -3.08 14.22
N PRO A 23 17.29 -3.72 15.29
CA PRO A 23 17.03 -5.16 15.28
C PRO A 23 15.99 -5.50 14.20
N ALA A 24 16.25 -6.53 13.38
CA ALA A 24 15.32 -6.96 12.33
C ALA A 24 13.97 -7.40 12.90
N GLY A 25 13.95 -8.00 14.10
CA GLY A 25 12.73 -8.37 14.80
C GLY A 25 12.08 -7.24 15.60
N ALA A 26 12.53 -5.99 15.42
CA ALA A 26 12.17 -4.82 16.22
C ALA A 26 12.16 -5.14 17.72
N ASN A 27 11.00 -5.06 18.38
CA ASN A 27 10.80 -5.50 19.77
C ASN A 27 9.83 -6.69 19.87
N PHE A 28 9.57 -7.40 18.78
CA PHE A 28 8.65 -8.54 18.79
C PHE A 28 9.29 -9.83 19.28
N TYR A 29 10.61 -9.93 19.17
CA TYR A 29 11.41 -11.09 19.56
C TYR A 29 12.53 -10.68 20.54
N PRO A 30 13.17 -11.61 21.27
CA PRO A 30 14.39 -11.28 22.01
C PRO A 30 15.47 -10.72 21.07
N GLU A 31 16.20 -9.69 21.49
CA GLU A 31 17.21 -9.00 20.65
C GLU A 31 18.36 -9.94 20.22
N ASP A 32 18.65 -10.96 21.04
CA ASP A 32 19.69 -11.98 20.81
C ASP A 32 19.18 -13.25 20.11
N MET A 33 17.87 -13.36 19.86
CA MET A 33 17.29 -14.53 19.20
C MET A 33 17.63 -14.55 17.72
N THR A 34 18.24 -15.64 17.26
CA THR A 34 18.51 -15.82 15.83
C THR A 34 17.29 -16.40 15.10
N LYS A 35 17.24 -16.18 13.78
CA LYS A 35 16.24 -16.81 12.91
C LYS A 35 16.27 -18.35 12.99
N GLU A 36 17.48 -18.92 13.01
CA GLU A 36 17.68 -20.36 13.11
C GLU A 36 17.20 -20.92 14.45
N GLU A 37 17.43 -20.20 15.56
CA GLU A 37 16.92 -20.59 16.88
C GLU A 37 15.39 -20.69 16.88
N PHE A 38 14.70 -19.69 16.34
CA PHE A 38 13.24 -19.72 16.21
C PHE A 38 12.78 -20.90 15.34
N GLU A 39 13.37 -21.07 14.15
CA GLU A 39 13.00 -22.15 13.24
C GLU A 39 13.25 -23.55 13.85
N ASN A 40 14.35 -23.72 14.57
CA ASN A 40 14.66 -24.98 15.26
C ASN A 40 13.71 -25.23 16.45
N PHE A 41 13.34 -24.17 17.19
CA PHE A 41 12.34 -24.27 18.25
C PHE A 41 11.00 -24.76 17.70
N ILE A 42 10.53 -24.20 16.58
CA ILE A 42 9.28 -24.58 15.94
C ILE A 42 9.33 -26.02 15.42
N LYS A 43 10.43 -26.43 14.77
CA LYS A 43 10.63 -27.81 14.32
C LYS A 43 10.57 -28.81 15.48
N ALA A 44 11.11 -28.44 16.64
CA ALA A 44 11.09 -29.28 17.84
C ALA A 44 9.75 -29.24 18.59
N ASN A 45 8.92 -28.21 18.38
CA ASN A 45 7.65 -27.99 19.05
C ASN A 45 6.55 -27.63 18.02
N PRO A 46 6.17 -28.55 17.12
CA PRO A 46 5.24 -28.25 16.04
C PRO A 46 3.84 -27.84 16.53
N ASP A 47 3.46 -28.27 17.73
CA ASP A 47 2.22 -27.87 18.41
C ASP A 47 2.18 -26.37 18.76
N LYS A 48 3.35 -25.72 18.85
CA LYS A 48 3.48 -24.29 19.17
C LYS A 48 3.58 -23.39 17.94
N GLU A 49 3.65 -23.95 16.74
CA GLU A 49 3.84 -23.17 15.52
C GLU A 49 2.81 -22.06 15.37
N LYS A 50 1.53 -22.38 15.62
CA LYS A 50 0.42 -21.43 15.49
C LYS A 50 0.55 -20.21 16.41
N GLU A 51 0.88 -20.41 17.69
CA GLU A 51 1.01 -19.29 18.65
C GLU A 51 2.29 -18.47 18.39
N PHE A 52 3.37 -19.12 17.93
CA PHE A 52 4.65 -18.45 17.65
C PHE A 52 4.65 -17.67 16.34
N THR A 53 3.90 -18.11 15.33
CA THR A 53 3.78 -17.43 14.03
C THR A 53 2.61 -16.45 14.00
N SER A 54 1.74 -16.45 15.02
CA SER A 54 0.62 -15.51 15.13
C SER A 54 1.07 -14.05 15.05
N GLU A 55 0.26 -13.25 14.36
CA GLU A 55 0.41 -11.79 14.26
C GLU A 55 0.29 -11.07 15.60
N PHE A 56 -0.40 -11.68 16.57
CA PHE A 56 -0.82 -11.04 17.82
C PHE A 56 -0.10 -11.60 19.05
N THR A 57 1.13 -12.08 18.87
CA THR A 57 1.99 -12.56 19.96
C THR A 57 3.39 -11.96 19.89
N VAL A 58 3.96 -11.58 21.03
CA VAL A 58 5.39 -11.30 21.15
C VAL A 58 6.11 -12.54 21.64
N ILE A 59 7.33 -12.77 21.15
CA ILE A 59 8.17 -13.88 21.60
C ILE A 59 9.11 -13.36 22.69
N ARG A 60 9.14 -14.04 23.83
CA ARG A 60 10.06 -13.75 24.93
C ARG A 60 10.68 -15.04 25.44
N GLY A 61 11.90 -14.95 25.94
CA GLY A 61 12.60 -16.10 26.50
C GLY A 61 14.01 -15.74 26.94
N VAL A 62 14.61 -16.65 27.70
CA VAL A 62 16.02 -16.62 28.09
C VAL A 62 16.56 -18.04 27.92
N ASN A 63 17.79 -18.19 27.41
CA ASN A 63 18.48 -19.47 27.26
C ASN A 63 17.65 -20.56 26.53
N GLY A 64 17.06 -20.22 25.38
CA GLY A 64 16.32 -21.16 24.52
C GLY A 64 14.92 -21.57 25.01
N THR A 65 14.45 -21.06 26.16
CA THR A 65 13.05 -21.27 26.61
C THR A 65 12.16 -20.16 26.07
N LEU A 66 11.80 -20.24 24.79
CA LEU A 66 10.92 -19.27 24.15
C LEU A 66 9.45 -19.50 24.55
N LYS A 67 8.71 -18.41 24.65
CA LYS A 67 7.26 -18.37 24.88
C LYS A 67 6.63 -17.33 23.96
N ALA A 68 5.49 -17.68 23.36
CA ALA A 68 4.60 -16.72 22.74
C ALA A 68 3.69 -16.10 23.80
N ILE A 69 3.71 -14.78 23.93
CA ILE A 69 2.87 -14.02 24.86
C ILE A 69 1.86 -13.23 24.02
N PRO A 70 0.54 -13.44 24.18
CA PRO A 70 -0.49 -12.65 23.51
C PRO A 70 -0.33 -11.15 23.72
N TYR A 71 -0.68 -10.34 22.72
CA TYR A 71 -0.65 -8.87 22.84
C TYR A 71 -1.53 -8.36 23.98
N THR A 72 -2.69 -8.98 24.21
CA THR A 72 -3.57 -8.62 25.35
C THR A 72 -2.85 -8.73 26.70
N ASP A 73 -1.95 -9.70 26.86
CA ASP A 73 -1.19 -9.88 28.10
C ASP A 73 0.03 -8.96 28.14
N TYR A 74 0.77 -8.87 27.02
CA TYR A 74 2.01 -8.09 26.98
C TYR A 74 1.78 -6.58 27.04
N TYR A 75 0.73 -6.09 26.38
CA TYR A 75 0.33 -4.67 26.34
C TYR A 75 -0.91 -4.38 27.20
N LYS A 76 -1.17 -5.22 28.21
CA LYS A 76 -2.40 -5.20 29.02
C LYS A 76 -2.79 -3.81 29.54
N LYS A 77 -1.81 -3.04 30.03
CA LYS A 77 -2.08 -1.72 30.61
C LYS A 77 -2.70 -0.78 29.57
N GLN A 78 -2.01 -0.58 28.44
CA GLN A 78 -2.44 0.30 27.37
C GLN A 78 -3.74 -0.20 26.74
N LEU A 79 -3.87 -1.50 26.52
CA LEU A 79 -5.08 -2.09 25.93
C LEU A 79 -6.29 -1.98 26.85
N SER A 80 -6.10 -2.03 28.17
CA SER A 80 -7.18 -1.78 29.14
C SER A 80 -7.67 -0.33 29.07
N GLU A 81 -6.75 0.64 28.99
CA GLU A 81 -7.10 2.06 28.84
C GLU A 81 -7.84 2.33 27.51
N ILE A 82 -7.35 1.78 26.39
CA ILE A 82 -8.00 1.90 25.08
C ILE A 82 -9.40 1.24 25.11
N THR A 83 -9.55 0.09 25.77
CA THR A 83 -10.84 -0.59 25.91
C THR A 83 -11.88 0.27 26.62
N ILE A 84 -11.49 0.97 27.69
CA ILE A 84 -12.39 1.88 28.41
C ILE A 84 -12.84 3.01 27.48
N LEU A 85 -11.89 3.65 26.78
CA LEU A 85 -12.17 4.77 25.88
C LEU A 85 -13.03 4.37 24.67
N LEU A 86 -12.82 3.17 24.11
CA LEU A 86 -13.65 2.68 23.00
C LEU A 86 -15.09 2.39 23.44
N ASN A 87 -15.29 1.83 24.63
CA ASN A 87 -16.63 1.62 25.17
C ASN A 87 -17.32 2.95 25.48
N GLU A 88 -16.62 3.92 26.06
CA GLU A 88 -17.15 5.28 26.26
C GLU A 88 -17.53 5.93 24.93
N ALA A 89 -16.64 5.89 23.92
CA ALA A 89 -16.94 6.41 22.58
C ALA A 89 -18.16 5.71 21.95
N ALA A 90 -18.36 4.42 22.22
CA ALA A 90 -19.52 3.68 21.74
C ALA A 90 -20.84 4.16 22.37
N GLU A 91 -20.83 4.70 23.60
CA GLU A 91 -22.01 5.30 24.23
C GLU A 91 -22.48 6.56 23.48
N TYR A 92 -21.54 7.34 22.94
CA TYR A 92 -21.80 8.54 22.14
C TYR A 92 -22.04 8.28 20.65
N ALA A 93 -21.83 7.06 20.17
CA ALA A 93 -22.01 6.71 18.77
C ALA A 93 -23.48 6.36 18.46
N ASP A 94 -24.24 7.31 17.89
CA ASP A 94 -25.63 7.05 17.48
C ASP A 94 -25.74 6.05 16.30
N ASN A 95 -24.73 6.01 15.42
CA ASN A 95 -24.70 5.06 14.31
C ASN A 95 -24.52 3.61 14.85
N PRO A 96 -25.45 2.68 14.59
CA PRO A 96 -25.39 1.33 15.15
C PRO A 96 -24.20 0.50 14.68
N SER A 97 -23.75 0.67 13.42
CA SER A 97 -22.60 -0.06 12.88
C SER A 97 -21.29 0.38 13.53
N LEU A 98 -21.12 1.70 13.73
CA LEU A 98 -19.98 2.27 14.44
C LEU A 98 -19.96 1.84 15.90
N LYS A 99 -21.11 1.91 16.59
CA LYS A 99 -21.23 1.41 17.97
C LYS A 99 -20.82 -0.05 18.09
N LYS A 100 -21.31 -0.91 17.19
CA LYS A 100 -20.95 -2.34 17.14
C LYS A 100 -19.45 -2.53 16.94
N TYR A 101 -18.85 -1.80 15.99
CA TYR A 101 -17.40 -1.86 15.76
C TYR A 101 -16.61 -1.47 17.01
N LEU A 102 -16.92 -0.33 17.64
CA LEU A 102 -16.20 0.15 18.82
C LEU A 102 -16.26 -0.85 19.98
N VAL A 103 -17.45 -1.39 20.28
CA VAL A 103 -17.63 -2.40 21.35
C VAL A 103 -16.90 -3.70 21.03
N THR A 104 -17.00 -4.20 19.81
CA THR A 104 -16.33 -5.46 19.42
C THR A 104 -14.81 -5.30 19.35
N ARG A 105 -14.30 -4.12 18.95
CA ARG A 105 -12.87 -3.81 18.98
C ARG A 105 -12.35 -3.69 20.41
N ALA A 106 -13.12 -3.09 21.31
CA ALA A 106 -12.80 -3.06 22.73
C ALA A 106 -12.69 -4.49 23.32
N LEU A 107 -13.61 -5.39 22.95
CA LEU A 107 -13.54 -6.80 23.33
C LEU A 107 -12.31 -7.51 22.74
N ALA A 108 -11.98 -7.27 21.46
CA ALA A 108 -10.82 -7.86 20.81
C ALA A 108 -9.50 -7.55 21.54
N PHE A 109 -9.37 -6.34 22.10
CA PHE A 109 -8.22 -5.96 22.93
C PHE A 109 -8.12 -6.71 24.26
N GLN A 110 -9.20 -7.33 24.73
CA GLN A 110 -9.23 -8.17 25.93
C GLN A 110 -9.08 -9.67 25.63
N THR A 111 -9.48 -10.12 24.43
CA THR A 111 -9.49 -11.54 24.04
C THR A 111 -8.33 -11.95 23.14
N ASN A 112 -7.65 -10.98 22.53
CA ASN A 112 -6.63 -11.18 21.50
C ASN A 112 -7.16 -11.83 20.20
N ASP A 113 -8.48 -11.84 19.99
CA ASP A 113 -9.12 -12.26 18.75
C ASP A 113 -9.84 -11.08 18.08
N TYR A 114 -9.35 -10.68 16.92
CA TYR A 114 -9.81 -9.51 16.19
C TYR A 114 -10.89 -9.81 15.15
N TYR A 115 -11.19 -11.09 14.90
CA TYR A 115 -12.06 -11.52 13.79
C TYR A 115 -13.44 -10.83 13.80
N ASP A 116 -14.17 -10.89 14.92
CA ASP A 116 -15.51 -10.32 15.02
C ASP A 116 -15.50 -8.79 14.87
N SER A 117 -14.45 -8.13 15.39
CA SER A 117 -14.30 -6.68 15.30
C SER A 117 -13.95 -6.23 13.89
N ASP A 118 -13.12 -6.97 13.16
CA ASP A 118 -12.81 -6.69 11.76
C ASP A 118 -14.01 -6.96 10.87
N MET A 119 -14.79 -8.01 11.14
CA MET A 119 -16.07 -8.26 10.48
C MET A 119 -17.07 -7.12 10.72
N ALA A 120 -17.08 -6.53 11.92
CA ALA A 120 -17.90 -5.36 12.25
C ALA A 120 -17.36 -4.07 11.59
N TRP A 121 -16.05 -3.92 11.46
CA TRP A 121 -15.44 -2.81 10.74
C TRP A 121 -15.78 -2.85 9.24
N MET A 122 -15.72 -4.03 8.63
CA MET A 122 -16.16 -4.25 7.24
C MET A 122 -17.64 -3.91 7.04
N ASP A 123 -18.46 -4.05 8.09
CA ASP A 123 -19.89 -3.73 8.10
C ASP A 123 -20.21 -2.26 8.37
N LEU A 124 -19.22 -1.38 8.58
CA LEU A 124 -19.51 0.04 8.76
C LEU A 124 -20.30 0.57 7.56
N ASN A 125 -21.47 1.13 7.85
CA ASN A 125 -22.40 1.66 6.86
C ASN A 125 -23.14 2.88 7.43
N ASP A 126 -23.51 3.79 6.52
CA ASP A 126 -24.19 5.05 6.84
C ASP A 126 -23.51 5.82 7.99
N ASN A 127 -22.20 5.65 8.13
CA ASN A 127 -21.36 6.24 9.17
C ASN A 127 -20.67 7.51 8.65
N THR A 128 -20.55 8.52 9.53
CA THR A 128 -19.71 9.71 9.26
C THR A 128 -18.27 9.47 9.66
N ILE A 129 -18.04 8.81 10.79
CA ILE A 129 -16.70 8.49 11.29
C ILE A 129 -16.30 7.12 10.75
N GLU A 130 -15.25 7.09 9.95
CA GLU A 130 -14.58 5.86 9.53
C GLU A 130 -13.30 5.75 10.35
N VAL A 131 -13.27 4.80 11.29
CA VAL A 131 -12.17 4.62 12.23
C VAL A 131 -11.70 3.18 12.20
N ILE A 132 -10.39 3.01 12.21
CA ILE A 132 -9.73 1.72 12.38
C ILE A 132 -8.62 1.88 13.42
N ILE A 133 -8.58 1.02 14.43
CA ILE A 133 -7.57 1.03 15.50
C ILE A 133 -7.23 -0.39 15.94
N GLY A 134 -5.98 -0.82 15.84
CA GLY A 134 -5.58 -2.17 16.20
C GLY A 134 -4.22 -2.58 15.64
N PRO A 135 -3.79 -3.83 15.85
CA PRO A 135 -2.60 -4.39 15.24
C PRO A 135 -2.91 -4.89 13.82
N TYR A 136 -2.21 -4.36 12.80
CA TYR A 136 -2.50 -4.70 11.39
C TYR A 136 -1.27 -5.05 10.57
N GLU A 137 -0.41 -4.08 10.29
CA GLU A 137 0.69 -4.25 9.35
C GLU A 137 1.90 -4.94 9.99
N VAL A 138 2.56 -5.81 9.21
CA VAL A 138 3.65 -6.66 9.70
C VAL A 138 5.05 -6.17 9.30
N TYR A 139 5.12 -5.04 8.59
CA TYR A 139 6.35 -4.56 7.94
C TYR A 139 7.49 -4.22 8.92
N GLU A 140 7.16 -3.86 10.17
CA GLU A 140 8.15 -3.59 11.21
C GLU A 140 8.84 -4.87 11.70
N ASP A 141 8.24 -6.05 11.49
CA ASP A 141 8.91 -7.35 11.63
C ASP A 141 9.69 -7.69 10.35
N ALA A 142 10.87 -7.10 10.21
CA ALA A 142 11.79 -7.41 9.11
C ALA A 142 12.48 -8.79 9.26
N LEU A 143 12.22 -9.55 10.33
CA LEU A 143 12.82 -10.88 10.55
C LEU A 143 12.01 -11.99 9.86
N PHE A 144 10.69 -11.98 10.10
CA PHE A 144 9.76 -12.98 9.56
C PHE A 144 8.54 -12.38 8.87
N ASN A 145 8.25 -11.10 9.09
CA ASN A 145 7.05 -10.43 8.63
C ASN A 145 5.78 -11.13 9.16
N TYR A 146 5.83 -11.60 10.41
CA TYR A 146 4.72 -12.24 11.10
C TYR A 146 3.99 -11.29 12.03
N LYS A 147 4.68 -10.36 12.70
CA LYS A 147 4.14 -9.65 13.88
C LYS A 147 3.54 -8.31 13.52
N ALA A 148 2.29 -8.09 13.92
CA ALA A 148 1.53 -6.90 13.55
C ALA A 148 1.83 -5.71 14.47
N SER A 149 1.99 -4.52 13.90
CA SER A 149 2.17 -3.26 14.62
C SER A 149 0.82 -2.62 14.91
N PHE A 150 0.68 -2.01 16.09
CA PHE A 150 -0.49 -1.21 16.44
C PHE A 150 -0.51 0.12 15.68
N GLU A 151 -1.66 0.44 15.11
CA GLU A 151 -1.90 1.71 14.44
C GLU A 151 -3.35 2.19 14.58
N CYS A 152 -3.60 3.43 14.18
CA CYS A 152 -4.92 4.05 14.17
C CYS A 152 -5.05 5.02 13.00
N PHE A 153 -6.18 4.95 12.31
CA PHE A 153 -6.69 6.03 11.46
C PHE A 153 -8.05 6.45 11.99
N LEU A 154 -8.17 7.72 12.38
CA LEU A 154 -9.42 8.38 12.67
C LEU A 154 -9.76 9.30 11.50
N THR A 155 -10.86 9.01 10.80
CA THR A 155 -11.19 9.71 9.56
C THR A 155 -12.69 10.04 9.49
N ILE A 156 -13.03 10.97 8.60
CA ILE A 156 -14.41 11.37 8.30
C ILE A 156 -14.72 11.00 6.85
N VAL A 157 -15.81 10.27 6.61
CA VAL A 157 -16.25 9.88 5.26
C VAL A 157 -16.57 11.11 4.42
N ASP A 158 -16.04 11.16 3.19
CA ASP A 158 -16.49 12.07 2.13
C ASP A 158 -17.56 11.34 1.29
N PRO A 159 -18.86 11.58 1.55
CA PRO A 159 -19.93 10.84 0.88
C PRO A 159 -19.96 11.11 -0.62
N LYS A 160 -19.63 12.34 -1.05
CA LYS A 160 -19.65 12.72 -2.48
C LYS A 160 -18.56 11.99 -3.25
N SER A 161 -17.34 11.94 -2.71
CA SER A 161 -16.25 11.22 -3.36
C SER A 161 -16.45 9.71 -3.28
N THR A 162 -16.98 9.20 -2.17
CA THR A 162 -17.31 7.78 -2.00
C THR A 162 -18.42 7.32 -2.97
N GLU A 163 -19.44 8.13 -3.21
CA GLU A 163 -20.51 7.79 -4.16
C GLU A 163 -19.98 7.62 -5.58
N LYS A 164 -19.02 8.47 -6.00
CA LYS A 164 -18.34 8.31 -7.30
C LYS A 164 -17.66 6.94 -7.43
N LEU A 165 -17.24 6.32 -6.32
CA LEU A 165 -16.59 5.01 -6.31
C LEU A 165 -17.53 3.87 -6.68
N LYS A 166 -18.84 4.03 -6.42
CA LYS A 166 -19.85 3.04 -6.84
C LYS A 166 -19.86 2.87 -8.36
N THR A 167 -19.66 3.96 -9.09
CA THR A 167 -19.50 3.92 -10.55
C THR A 167 -18.33 3.03 -10.93
N PHE A 168 -17.15 3.19 -10.31
CA PHE A 168 -15.99 2.35 -10.66
C PHE A 168 -16.20 0.87 -10.31
N ALA A 169 -16.80 0.59 -9.15
CA ALA A 169 -17.12 -0.77 -8.74
C ALA A 169 -18.03 -1.49 -9.76
N SER A 170 -18.97 -0.78 -10.40
CA SER A 170 -19.83 -1.37 -11.43
C SER A 170 -19.11 -1.75 -12.72
N TYR A 171 -17.87 -1.29 -12.95
CA TYR A 171 -17.07 -1.64 -14.13
C TYR A 171 -16.08 -2.78 -13.89
N LEU A 172 -15.98 -3.37 -12.69
CA LEU A 172 -14.91 -4.34 -12.38
C LEU A 172 -14.84 -5.51 -13.37
N LYS A 173 -15.99 -6.06 -13.79
CA LYS A 173 -16.03 -7.14 -14.78
C LYS A 173 -15.57 -6.68 -16.16
N GLU A 174 -15.96 -5.48 -16.57
CA GLU A 174 -15.57 -4.87 -17.83
C GLU A 174 -14.06 -4.55 -17.85
N LEU A 175 -13.52 -4.07 -16.73
CA LEU A 175 -12.10 -3.80 -16.55
C LEU A 175 -11.29 -5.10 -16.67
N GLU A 176 -11.69 -6.16 -15.97
CA GLU A 176 -11.06 -7.49 -16.09
C GLU A 176 -11.16 -8.02 -17.53
N ASN A 177 -12.33 -7.89 -18.14
CA ASN A 177 -12.54 -8.32 -19.52
C ASN A 177 -11.71 -7.50 -20.53
N ASN A 178 -11.38 -6.25 -20.22
CA ASN A 178 -10.59 -5.38 -21.08
C ASN A 178 -9.06 -5.58 -20.92
N LEU A 179 -8.62 -6.36 -19.93
CA LEU A 179 -7.18 -6.59 -19.72
C LEU A 179 -6.50 -7.13 -21.00
N PRO A 180 -5.30 -6.64 -21.34
CA PRO A 180 -4.62 -6.96 -22.59
C PRO A 180 -3.93 -8.32 -22.55
N ILE A 181 -4.65 -9.38 -22.13
CA ILE A 181 -4.16 -10.76 -22.02
C ILE A 181 -5.18 -11.75 -22.60
N PRO A 182 -4.74 -12.97 -22.98
CA PRO A 182 -5.66 -14.03 -23.42
C PRO A 182 -6.78 -14.31 -22.40
N ASN A 183 -8.00 -14.54 -22.89
CA ASN A 183 -9.19 -14.75 -22.05
C ASN A 183 -9.02 -15.86 -21.00
N LYS A 184 -8.24 -16.91 -21.29
CA LYS A 184 -7.96 -18.01 -20.35
C LYS A 184 -7.21 -17.60 -19.08
N TYR A 185 -6.62 -16.40 -19.04
CA TYR A 185 -5.90 -15.87 -17.88
C TYR A 185 -6.67 -14.76 -17.16
N LYS A 186 -7.83 -14.36 -17.66
CA LYS A 186 -8.69 -13.37 -17.00
C LYS A 186 -9.42 -14.02 -15.84
N ASN A 187 -9.54 -13.30 -14.73
CA ASN A 187 -10.07 -13.79 -13.49
C ASN A 187 -11.33 -13.02 -13.07
N PHE A 188 -12.50 -13.59 -13.38
CA PHE A 188 -13.79 -13.02 -13.02
C PHE A 188 -14.29 -13.42 -11.63
N GLU A 189 -13.54 -14.27 -10.93
CA GLU A 189 -13.86 -14.74 -9.58
C GLU A 189 -13.15 -13.89 -8.51
N ARG A 190 -12.19 -13.06 -8.92
CA ARG A 190 -11.57 -12.04 -8.07
C ARG A 190 -12.48 -10.83 -7.94
N GLY A 191 -13.00 -10.62 -6.74
CA GLY A 191 -13.42 -9.31 -6.24
C GLY A 191 -14.69 -8.73 -6.86
N SER A 192 -15.80 -8.85 -6.13
CA SER A 192 -16.94 -7.92 -6.27
C SER A 192 -17.36 -7.26 -4.95
N GLU A 193 -16.66 -7.53 -3.84
CA GLU A 193 -17.17 -7.24 -2.49
C GLU A 193 -16.33 -6.28 -1.65
N SER A 194 -15.12 -5.89 -2.10
CA SER A 194 -14.25 -4.98 -1.33
C SER A 194 -14.81 -3.55 -1.33
N PRO A 195 -15.30 -3.02 -0.19
CA PRO A 195 -15.78 -1.65 -0.14
C PRO A 195 -14.62 -0.68 -0.36
N ILE A 196 -14.86 0.41 -1.10
CA ILE A 196 -13.89 1.51 -1.23
C ILE A 196 -14.56 2.76 -0.67
N VAL A 197 -13.88 3.44 0.25
CA VAL A 197 -14.36 4.67 0.89
C VAL A 197 -13.33 5.77 0.75
N VAL A 198 -13.79 6.97 0.44
CA VAL A 198 -12.97 8.18 0.46
C VAL A 198 -13.22 8.90 1.77
N VAL A 199 -12.13 9.26 2.45
CA VAL A 199 -12.20 9.88 3.78
C VAL A 199 -11.26 11.08 3.86
N GLN A 200 -11.48 11.90 4.88
CA GLN A 200 -10.55 12.94 5.33
C GLN A 200 -9.96 12.49 6.66
N GLU A 201 -8.63 12.38 6.71
CA GLU A 201 -7.91 12.01 7.92
C GLU A 201 -7.98 13.13 8.96
N VAL A 202 -8.44 12.80 10.16
CA VAL A 202 -8.47 13.71 11.32
C VAL A 202 -7.24 13.48 12.19
N TYR A 203 -6.85 12.22 12.38
CA TYR A 203 -5.71 11.81 13.18
C TYR A 203 -5.18 10.44 12.74
N SER A 204 -3.89 10.24 12.85
CA SER A 204 -3.25 8.94 12.75
C SER A 204 -2.29 8.69 13.93
N ALA A 205 -2.01 7.43 14.25
CA ALA A 205 -1.07 7.06 15.31
C ALA A 205 -0.48 5.66 15.11
N GLY A 206 0.60 5.37 15.83
CA GLY A 206 1.29 4.09 15.74
C GLY A 206 2.07 3.96 14.44
N ASP A 207 2.03 2.78 13.83
CA ASP A 207 2.82 2.42 12.64
C ASP A 207 2.67 3.43 11.49
N THR A 208 1.43 3.72 11.07
CA THR A 208 1.15 4.67 9.97
C THR A 208 1.70 6.09 10.16
N LYS A 209 1.89 6.58 11.40
CA LYS A 209 2.41 7.94 11.65
C LYS A 209 3.94 7.99 11.49
N ALA A 210 4.62 6.84 11.45
CA ALA A 210 6.08 6.78 11.40
C ALA A 210 6.63 7.03 9.99
N GLY A 211 7.52 8.02 9.86
CA GLY A 211 8.22 8.29 8.59
C GLY A 211 7.29 8.77 7.47
N VAL A 212 7.21 8.00 6.37
CA VAL A 212 6.37 8.32 5.20
C VAL A 212 4.91 8.04 5.53
N GLN A 213 4.04 9.02 5.31
CA GLN A 213 2.62 8.93 5.67
C GLN A 213 1.83 8.12 4.64
N THR A 214 0.83 7.37 5.09
CA THR A 214 -0.07 6.59 4.24
C THR A 214 -0.92 7.49 3.33
N LEU A 215 -1.22 7.04 2.11
CA LEU A 215 -2.18 7.69 1.20
C LEU A 215 -3.50 6.92 1.11
N ALA A 216 -3.40 5.60 1.09
CA ALA A 216 -4.52 4.68 1.14
C ALA A 216 -4.08 3.41 1.87
N PHE A 217 -5.03 2.67 2.41
CA PHE A 217 -4.77 1.36 3.04
C PHE A 217 -5.88 0.38 2.70
N ASN A 218 -5.58 -0.91 2.77
CA ASN A 218 -6.47 -2.00 2.40
C ASN A 218 -6.50 -3.10 3.47
N LEU A 219 -7.45 -2.99 4.39
CA LEU A 219 -7.54 -3.83 5.59
C LEU A 219 -8.84 -4.65 5.61
N PRO A 220 -8.97 -5.66 6.48
CA PRO A 220 -7.90 -6.25 7.30
C PRO A 220 -6.96 -7.16 6.48
N ASN A 221 -5.85 -7.53 7.10
CA ASN A 221 -4.88 -8.52 6.58
C ASN A 221 -5.34 -9.97 6.84
N ASP A 222 -6.23 -10.20 7.81
CA ASP A 222 -6.73 -11.54 8.16
C ASP A 222 -7.50 -12.19 6.98
N GLU A 223 -6.91 -13.23 6.40
CA GLU A 223 -7.48 -13.99 5.28
C GLU A 223 -8.83 -14.64 5.62
N ARG A 224 -9.15 -14.89 6.90
CA ARG A 224 -10.47 -15.39 7.32
C ARG A 224 -11.54 -14.35 7.06
N VAL A 225 -11.26 -13.07 7.35
CA VAL A 225 -12.18 -11.96 7.10
C VAL A 225 -12.25 -11.67 5.61
N ARG A 226 -11.09 -11.63 4.93
CA ARG A 226 -11.02 -11.40 3.47
C ARG A 226 -11.79 -12.44 2.69
N LYS A 227 -11.75 -13.71 3.11
CA LYS A 227 -12.56 -14.78 2.53
C LYS A 227 -14.07 -14.59 2.77
N ALA A 228 -14.45 -14.03 3.91
CA ALA A 228 -15.85 -13.89 4.30
C ALA A 228 -16.51 -12.61 3.75
N LYS A 229 -15.77 -11.51 3.60
CA LYS A 229 -16.29 -10.17 3.24
C LYS A 229 -15.39 -9.34 2.34
N GLY A 230 -14.27 -9.90 1.88
CA GLY A 230 -13.22 -9.12 1.23
C GLY A 230 -12.49 -8.19 2.21
N SER A 231 -11.86 -7.17 1.66
CA SER A 231 -11.14 -6.13 2.39
C SER A 231 -11.67 -4.74 2.01
N LYS A 232 -11.61 -3.77 2.91
CA LYS A 232 -12.01 -2.39 2.65
C LYS A 232 -10.78 -1.54 2.32
N LYS A 233 -10.89 -0.79 1.24
CA LYS A 233 -9.90 0.19 0.76
C LYS A 233 -10.32 1.58 1.22
N VAL A 234 -9.44 2.27 1.92
CA VAL A 234 -9.71 3.60 2.47
C VAL A 234 -8.75 4.61 1.85
N MET A 235 -9.29 5.63 1.20
CA MET A 235 -8.53 6.66 0.47
C MET A 235 -8.47 7.96 1.27
N LEU A 236 -7.28 8.37 1.71
CA LEU A 236 -7.07 9.55 2.57
C LEU A 236 -6.94 10.82 1.71
N LYS A 237 -8.07 11.44 1.36
CA LYS A 237 -8.12 12.53 0.36
C LYS A 237 -7.29 13.76 0.73
N ASN A 238 -7.41 14.24 1.96
CA ASN A 238 -6.64 15.40 2.43
C ASN A 238 -5.13 15.13 2.55
N MET A 239 -4.73 13.88 2.80
CA MET A 239 -3.33 13.46 2.71
C MET A 239 -2.83 13.50 1.26
N HIS A 240 -3.64 13.05 0.29
CA HIS A 240 -3.34 13.24 -1.13
C HIS A 240 -3.21 14.73 -1.48
N GLU A 241 -4.12 15.58 -1.01
CA GLU A 241 -4.08 17.03 -1.29
C GLU A 241 -2.79 17.67 -0.75
N ALA A 242 -2.38 17.30 0.46
CA ALA A 242 -1.14 17.75 1.07
C ALA A 242 0.08 17.27 0.27
N LYS A 243 0.18 15.97 -0.07
CA LYS A 243 1.29 15.43 -0.84
C LYS A 243 1.33 15.98 -2.27
N PHE A 244 0.18 16.21 -2.89
CA PHE A 244 0.09 16.83 -4.20
C PHE A 244 0.70 18.24 -4.16
N LYS A 245 0.23 19.07 -3.23
CA LYS A 245 0.64 20.47 -3.12
C LYS A 245 2.10 20.64 -2.70
N GLN A 246 2.54 19.86 -1.70
CA GLN A 246 3.86 20.06 -1.09
C GLN A 246 4.97 19.27 -1.79
N LEU A 247 4.64 18.20 -2.52
CA LEU A 247 5.62 17.29 -3.11
C LEU A 247 5.44 17.22 -4.62
N LEU A 248 4.30 16.70 -5.09
CA LEU A 248 4.14 16.37 -6.52
C LEU A 248 4.22 17.61 -7.41
N LYS A 249 3.55 18.71 -7.03
CA LYS A 249 3.54 19.92 -7.83
C LYS A 249 4.94 20.56 -7.93
N PRO A 250 5.68 20.79 -6.83
CA PRO A 250 7.08 21.26 -6.90
C PRO A 250 8.01 20.30 -7.66
N ILE A 251 7.86 18.98 -7.48
CA ILE A 251 8.63 17.98 -8.24
C ILE A 251 8.38 18.17 -9.74
N SER A 252 7.11 18.31 -10.13
CA SER A 252 6.72 18.41 -11.54
C SER A 252 7.34 19.62 -12.24
N GLU A 253 7.46 20.76 -11.56
CA GLU A 253 8.04 21.99 -12.12
C GLU A 253 9.54 21.82 -12.42
N ILE A 254 10.23 20.99 -11.63
CA ILE A 254 11.65 20.68 -11.78
C ILE A 254 11.87 19.63 -12.87
N VAL A 255 11.13 18.52 -12.83
CA VAL A 255 11.42 17.35 -13.67
C VAL A 255 10.77 17.41 -15.05
N LEU A 256 9.59 18.01 -15.18
CA LEU A 256 8.86 18.00 -16.45
C LEU A 256 9.29 19.13 -17.39
N ASP A 257 9.18 18.88 -18.69
CA ASP A 257 9.18 19.93 -19.70
C ASP A 257 8.02 20.92 -19.46
N SER A 258 8.29 22.22 -19.58
CA SER A 258 7.32 23.27 -19.28
C SER A 258 6.09 23.23 -20.17
N SER A 259 6.16 22.60 -21.34
CA SER A 259 4.99 22.40 -22.22
C SER A 259 3.95 21.43 -21.66
N GLN A 260 4.25 20.71 -20.57
CA GLN A 260 3.34 19.72 -20.00
C GLN A 260 2.97 19.95 -18.53
N THR A 261 3.62 20.88 -17.83
CA THR A 261 3.39 21.10 -16.37
C THR A 261 1.96 21.52 -16.03
N GLU A 262 1.20 22.06 -16.99
CA GLU A 262 -0.23 22.40 -16.84
C GLU A 262 -1.11 21.16 -16.67
N PHE A 263 -0.70 20.01 -17.21
CA PHE A 263 -1.45 18.75 -17.13
C PHE A 263 -1.25 18.04 -15.78
N VAL A 264 -0.49 18.61 -14.86
CA VAL A 264 -0.31 18.04 -13.52
C VAL A 264 -1.44 18.49 -12.62
N THR A 265 -2.43 17.61 -12.41
CA THR A 265 -3.67 17.91 -11.69
C THR A 265 -3.84 17.00 -10.47
N PHE A 266 -4.53 17.51 -9.44
CA PHE A 266 -4.84 16.74 -8.24
C PHE A 266 -5.75 15.56 -8.58
N ASP A 267 -6.76 15.78 -9.43
CA ASP A 267 -7.69 14.73 -9.83
C ASP A 267 -6.95 13.58 -10.51
N ALA A 268 -5.95 13.84 -11.37
CA ALA A 268 -5.14 12.78 -11.98
C ALA A 268 -4.31 12.01 -10.96
N PHE A 269 -3.76 12.69 -9.95
CA PHE A 269 -3.01 12.04 -8.88
C PHE A 269 -3.92 11.15 -8.00
N PHE A 270 -5.04 11.69 -7.52
CA PHE A 270 -5.97 10.98 -6.64
C PHE A 270 -6.67 9.81 -7.36
N ASN A 271 -7.16 10.04 -8.58
CA ASN A 271 -7.85 9.00 -9.35
C ASN A 271 -6.91 7.92 -9.89
N HIS A 272 -5.61 8.21 -10.05
CA HIS A 272 -4.62 7.18 -10.32
C HIS A 272 -4.46 6.26 -9.10
N THR A 273 -4.29 6.79 -7.89
CA THR A 273 -4.22 5.96 -6.67
C THR A 273 -5.49 5.14 -6.48
N LEU A 274 -6.66 5.72 -6.74
CA LEU A 274 -7.92 4.98 -6.72
C LEU A 274 -7.89 3.76 -7.66
N MET A 275 -7.52 3.99 -8.92
CA MET A 275 -7.51 2.93 -9.93
C MET A 275 -6.37 1.92 -9.70
N HIS A 276 -5.26 2.35 -9.10
CA HIS A 276 -4.19 1.48 -8.62
C HIS A 276 -4.74 0.49 -7.59
N GLU A 277 -5.44 0.98 -6.56
CA GLU A 277 -6.06 0.15 -5.52
C GLU A 277 -7.08 -0.84 -6.09
N MET A 278 -7.90 -0.39 -7.05
CA MET A 278 -8.81 -1.28 -7.77
C MET A 278 -8.06 -2.34 -8.59
N SER A 279 -6.94 -1.97 -9.20
CA SER A 279 -6.16 -2.83 -10.08
C SER A 279 -5.43 -3.95 -9.34
N HIS A 280 -5.18 -3.83 -8.02
CA HIS A 280 -4.76 -4.98 -7.20
C HIS A 280 -5.77 -6.13 -7.25
N GLY A 281 -7.07 -5.80 -7.30
CA GLY A 281 -8.16 -6.76 -7.42
C GLY A 281 -8.28 -7.43 -8.79
N LEU A 282 -7.60 -6.89 -9.81
CA LEU A 282 -7.69 -7.36 -11.20
C LEU A 282 -6.51 -8.25 -11.59
N GLY A 283 -6.71 -9.03 -12.64
CA GLY A 283 -5.72 -9.90 -13.26
C GLY A 283 -5.45 -11.20 -12.49
N PRO A 284 -4.37 -11.93 -12.86
CA PRO A 284 -4.05 -13.23 -12.31
C PRO A 284 -3.87 -13.22 -10.79
N GLY A 285 -4.32 -14.30 -10.14
CA GLY A 285 -4.24 -14.46 -8.69
C GLY A 285 -4.00 -15.90 -8.29
N PHE A 286 -5.06 -16.71 -8.31
CA PHE A 286 -4.93 -18.16 -8.39
C PHE A 286 -4.60 -18.55 -9.83
N ILE A 287 -3.60 -19.39 -10.00
CA ILE A 287 -3.08 -19.80 -11.30
C ILE A 287 -2.74 -21.29 -11.28
N LYS A 288 -2.52 -21.84 -12.47
CA LYS A 288 -2.07 -23.21 -12.64
C LYS A 288 -0.69 -23.24 -13.28
N VAL A 289 0.31 -23.73 -12.54
CA VAL A 289 1.68 -23.90 -13.03
C VAL A 289 2.00 -25.38 -13.07
N ASN A 290 2.41 -25.89 -14.23
CA ASN A 290 2.71 -27.31 -14.44
C ASN A 290 1.59 -28.26 -13.97
N GLY A 291 0.33 -27.86 -14.18
CA GLY A 291 -0.83 -28.65 -13.79
C GLY A 291 -1.19 -28.60 -12.30
N LYS A 292 -0.47 -27.82 -11.48
CA LYS A 292 -0.77 -27.64 -10.05
C LYS A 292 -1.40 -26.27 -9.79
N GLU A 293 -2.46 -26.27 -8.99
CA GLU A 293 -3.06 -25.04 -8.48
C GLU A 293 -2.09 -24.37 -7.51
N THR A 294 -1.86 -23.08 -7.69
CA THR A 294 -0.95 -22.25 -6.89
C THR A 294 -1.40 -20.79 -6.95
N GLU A 295 -0.61 -19.89 -6.37
CA GLU A 295 -0.87 -18.45 -6.34
C GLU A 295 0.30 -17.68 -6.96
N VAL A 296 0.01 -16.57 -7.62
CA VAL A 296 1.03 -15.66 -8.19
C VAL A 296 2.10 -15.32 -7.15
N LYS A 297 1.69 -14.94 -5.92
CA LYS A 297 2.62 -14.58 -4.84
C LYS A 297 3.57 -15.72 -4.46
N LYS A 298 3.08 -16.97 -4.45
CA LYS A 298 3.89 -18.15 -4.12
C LYS A 298 4.94 -18.43 -5.20
N GLU A 299 4.54 -18.32 -6.46
CA GLU A 299 5.45 -18.57 -7.59
C GLU A 299 6.49 -17.45 -7.76
N LEU A 300 6.10 -16.19 -7.56
CA LEU A 300 6.99 -15.04 -7.75
C LEU A 300 7.90 -14.74 -6.55
N LYS A 301 7.62 -15.30 -5.36
CA LYS A 301 8.49 -15.18 -4.18
C LYS A 301 8.85 -13.72 -3.86
N GLU A 302 10.13 -13.41 -3.67
CA GLU A 302 10.61 -12.06 -3.33
C GLU A 302 10.39 -11.04 -4.45
N THR A 303 10.14 -11.48 -5.69
CA THR A 303 9.84 -10.57 -6.81
C THR A 303 8.38 -10.12 -6.83
N TYR A 304 7.50 -10.77 -6.06
CA TYR A 304 6.07 -10.56 -6.13
C TYR A 304 5.68 -9.10 -5.89
N SER A 305 6.12 -8.51 -4.78
CA SER A 305 5.67 -7.18 -4.38
C SER A 305 6.03 -6.13 -5.43
N THR A 306 7.27 -6.09 -5.92
CA THR A 306 7.67 -5.15 -6.98
C THR A 306 6.87 -5.35 -8.27
N ILE A 307 6.56 -6.59 -8.65
CA ILE A 307 5.76 -6.88 -9.85
C ILE A 307 4.29 -6.52 -9.65
N GLU A 308 3.72 -6.76 -8.48
CA GLU A 308 2.33 -6.45 -8.15
C GLU A 308 2.10 -4.93 -8.09
N GLU A 309 3.02 -4.16 -7.49
CA GLU A 309 2.96 -2.70 -7.50
C GLU A 309 3.10 -2.13 -8.91
N CYS A 310 4.05 -2.67 -9.70
CA CYS A 310 4.20 -2.32 -11.11
C CYS A 310 2.89 -2.58 -11.88
N LYS A 311 2.26 -3.75 -11.65
CA LYS A 311 0.97 -4.11 -12.26
C LYS A 311 -0.11 -3.10 -11.88
N ALA A 312 -0.27 -2.80 -10.58
CA ALA A 312 -1.30 -1.91 -10.09
C ALA A 312 -1.15 -0.48 -10.67
N ASP A 313 0.08 0.05 -10.74
CA ASP A 313 0.35 1.36 -11.35
C ASP A 313 0.05 1.40 -12.85
N ILE A 314 0.50 0.38 -13.61
CA ILE A 314 0.25 0.27 -15.05
C ILE A 314 -1.25 0.14 -15.32
N LEU A 315 -1.92 -0.76 -14.61
CA LEU A 315 -3.35 -0.96 -14.77
C LEU A 315 -4.15 0.25 -14.29
N GLY A 316 -3.64 1.00 -13.30
CA GLY A 316 -4.15 2.31 -12.91
C GLY A 316 -4.35 3.23 -14.11
N MET A 317 -3.30 3.42 -14.91
CA MET A 317 -3.37 4.23 -16.14
C MET A 317 -4.18 3.55 -17.25
N PHE A 318 -4.00 2.25 -17.47
CA PHE A 318 -4.69 1.52 -18.54
C PHE A 318 -6.21 1.55 -18.35
N ASN A 319 -6.68 1.33 -17.12
CA ASN A 319 -8.09 1.32 -16.76
C ASN A 319 -8.66 2.74 -16.70
N ASN A 320 -7.92 3.74 -16.23
CA ASN A 320 -8.39 5.13 -16.31
C ASN A 320 -8.63 5.57 -17.76
N ARG A 321 -7.80 5.15 -18.73
CA ARG A 321 -8.09 5.38 -20.15
C ARG A 321 -9.33 4.63 -20.63
N PHE A 322 -9.56 3.41 -20.14
CA PHE A 322 -10.83 2.71 -20.41
C PHE A 322 -12.04 3.48 -19.86
N MET A 323 -11.93 4.05 -18.67
CA MET A 323 -12.98 4.88 -18.07
C MET A 323 -13.24 6.16 -18.87
N ILE A 324 -12.19 6.81 -19.42
CA ILE A 324 -12.33 7.93 -20.37
C ILE A 324 -13.12 7.49 -21.61
N LYS A 325 -12.73 6.36 -22.23
CA LYS A 325 -13.40 5.85 -23.45
C LYS A 325 -14.89 5.55 -23.24
N ASN A 326 -15.28 5.20 -22.01
CA ASN A 326 -16.66 4.93 -21.63
C ASN A 326 -17.40 6.16 -21.08
N GLY A 327 -16.80 7.36 -21.16
CA GLY A 327 -17.44 8.62 -20.77
C GLY A 327 -17.55 8.85 -19.26
N VAL A 328 -16.85 8.06 -18.43
CA VAL A 328 -16.85 8.23 -16.96
C VAL A 328 -15.94 9.40 -16.56
N TYR A 329 -14.83 9.58 -17.28
CA TYR A 329 -13.95 10.73 -17.16
C TYR A 329 -14.01 11.59 -18.43
N PRO A 330 -13.79 12.92 -18.32
CA PRO A 330 -13.70 13.79 -19.50
C PRO A 330 -12.45 13.46 -20.34
N GLU A 331 -12.50 13.76 -21.64
CA GLU A 331 -11.37 13.52 -22.55
C GLU A 331 -10.09 14.27 -22.15
N SER A 332 -10.22 15.44 -21.51
CA SER A 332 -9.08 16.21 -21.00
C SER A 332 -8.23 15.41 -20.01
N PHE A 333 -8.84 14.46 -19.30
CA PHE A 333 -8.17 13.63 -18.31
C PHE A 333 -7.09 12.72 -18.90
N ASP A 334 -7.12 12.41 -20.21
CA ASP A 334 -6.12 11.53 -20.82
C ASP A 334 -4.71 12.12 -20.68
N LYS A 335 -4.54 13.40 -21.05
CA LYS A 335 -3.24 14.08 -20.94
C LYS A 335 -2.83 14.25 -19.48
N GLU A 336 -3.78 14.60 -18.63
CA GLU A 336 -3.54 14.84 -17.20
C GLU A 336 -3.02 13.58 -16.50
N MET A 337 -3.66 12.44 -16.75
CA MET A 337 -3.27 11.15 -16.22
C MET A 337 -1.81 10.80 -16.56
N TRP A 338 -1.44 10.87 -17.84
CA TRP A 338 -0.09 10.50 -18.27
C TRP A 338 0.98 11.37 -17.65
N VAL A 339 0.78 12.68 -17.68
CA VAL A 339 1.79 13.65 -17.24
C VAL A 339 1.89 13.68 -15.71
N THR A 340 0.76 13.59 -15.01
CA THR A 340 0.75 13.53 -13.54
C THR A 340 1.44 12.26 -13.04
N PHE A 341 1.21 11.11 -13.67
CA PHE A 341 1.90 9.87 -13.32
C PHE A 341 3.41 9.96 -13.56
N LEU A 342 3.85 10.56 -14.68
CA LEU A 342 5.27 10.79 -14.94
C LEU A 342 5.94 11.64 -13.84
N ALA A 343 5.29 12.69 -13.36
CA ALA A 343 5.80 13.44 -12.21
C ALA A 343 5.79 12.58 -10.92
N GLY A 344 4.74 11.78 -10.74
CA GLY A 344 4.52 10.88 -9.60
C GLY A 344 5.63 9.85 -9.40
N ILE A 345 6.17 9.31 -10.50
CA ILE A 345 7.33 8.41 -10.52
C ILE A 345 8.48 8.97 -9.67
N PHE A 346 8.82 10.26 -9.84
CA PHE A 346 9.96 10.88 -9.13
C PHE A 346 9.65 11.23 -7.67
N ARG A 347 8.37 11.24 -7.26
CA ARG A 347 8.00 11.26 -5.85
C ARG A 347 8.25 9.89 -5.23
N SER A 348 7.74 8.82 -5.83
CA SER A 348 7.82 7.45 -5.29
C SER A 348 9.25 6.92 -5.24
N ILE A 349 10.08 7.17 -6.25
CA ILE A 349 11.48 6.67 -6.30
C ILE A 349 12.35 7.26 -5.17
N ARG A 350 11.98 8.42 -4.63
CA ARG A 350 12.72 9.03 -3.51
C ARG A 350 12.54 8.29 -2.18
N PHE A 351 11.60 7.35 -2.10
CA PHE A 351 11.49 6.39 -0.99
C PHE A 351 12.53 5.27 -1.10
N GLY A 352 13.12 5.08 -2.28
CA GLY A 352 14.13 4.06 -2.57
C GLY A 352 13.67 3.06 -3.62
N ILE A 353 14.55 2.74 -4.57
CA ILE A 353 14.24 1.82 -5.67
C ILE A 353 14.14 0.34 -5.23
N ASN A 354 14.65 0.03 -4.04
CA ASN A 354 14.60 -1.30 -3.45
C ASN A 354 13.27 -1.57 -2.73
N GLU A 355 12.44 -0.54 -2.53
CA GLU A 355 11.06 -0.67 -2.05
C GLU A 355 10.15 -1.08 -3.23
N ALA A 356 9.06 -1.80 -2.97
CA ALA A 356 8.21 -2.38 -4.00
C ALA A 356 7.62 -1.34 -4.98
N HIS A 357 7.04 -0.25 -4.48
CA HIS A 357 6.48 0.82 -5.31
C HIS A 357 7.58 1.57 -6.06
N GLY A 358 8.70 1.88 -5.40
CA GLY A 358 9.86 2.53 -6.01
C GLY A 358 10.44 1.70 -7.16
N GLY A 359 10.58 0.39 -6.96
CA GLY A 359 11.02 -0.56 -7.97
C GLY A 359 10.03 -0.69 -9.13
N GLY A 360 8.73 -0.76 -8.85
CA GLY A 360 7.67 -0.79 -9.86
C GLY A 360 7.66 0.48 -10.73
N ASN A 361 7.73 1.66 -10.11
CA ASN A 361 7.81 2.94 -10.81
C ASN A 361 9.09 3.07 -11.65
N ALA A 362 10.21 2.53 -11.17
CA ALA A 362 11.44 2.48 -11.96
C ALA A 362 11.31 1.57 -13.19
N ILE A 363 10.65 0.42 -13.07
CA ILE A 363 10.34 -0.45 -14.21
C ILE A 363 9.54 0.32 -15.25
N ILE A 364 8.45 0.97 -14.84
CA ILE A 364 7.57 1.71 -15.73
C ILE A 364 8.34 2.85 -16.42
N TYR A 365 9.06 3.67 -15.65
CA TYR A 365 9.84 4.78 -16.21
C TYR A 365 10.86 4.31 -17.25
N ASN A 366 11.69 3.33 -16.91
CA ASN A 366 12.76 2.88 -17.79
C ASN A 366 12.22 2.13 -19.02
N TYR A 367 11.14 1.36 -18.87
CA TYR A 367 10.50 0.71 -20.00
C TYR A 367 9.86 1.72 -20.96
N MET A 368 9.12 2.69 -20.43
CA MET A 368 8.46 3.74 -21.21
C MET A 368 9.50 4.65 -21.90
N LEU A 369 10.62 4.94 -21.25
CA LEU A 369 11.74 5.69 -21.81
C LEU A 369 12.43 4.92 -22.95
N GLU A 370 12.75 3.63 -22.75
CA GLU A 370 13.39 2.78 -23.77
C GLU A 370 12.54 2.68 -25.05
N ASN A 371 11.22 2.64 -24.90
CA ASN A 371 10.27 2.48 -25.99
C ASN A 371 9.71 3.82 -26.53
N GLY A 372 10.26 4.96 -26.08
CA GLY A 372 9.95 6.29 -26.59
C GLY A 372 8.57 6.84 -26.19
N ALA A 373 7.91 6.25 -25.19
CA ALA A 373 6.72 6.81 -24.57
C ALA A 373 7.05 7.92 -23.56
N TYR A 374 8.23 7.84 -22.93
CA TYR A 374 8.85 8.96 -22.24
C TYR A 374 10.08 9.44 -23.01
N GLU A 375 10.36 10.73 -22.91
CA GLU A 375 11.51 11.36 -23.56
C GLU A 375 12.30 12.13 -22.50
N PHE A 376 13.61 11.92 -22.46
CA PHE A 376 14.53 12.69 -21.62
C PHE A 376 15.36 13.64 -22.49
N ASN A 377 15.22 14.94 -22.27
CA ASN A 377 16.00 15.97 -22.95
C ASN A 377 17.29 16.22 -22.17
N LYS A 378 18.44 15.79 -22.72
CA LYS A 378 19.77 15.98 -22.10
C LYS A 378 20.22 17.44 -21.99
N ALA A 379 19.72 18.34 -22.85
CA ALA A 379 20.10 19.75 -22.82
C ALA A 379 19.42 20.49 -21.65
N THR A 380 18.15 20.17 -21.38
CA THR A 380 17.39 20.80 -20.29
C THR A 380 17.38 19.95 -19.01
N ASN A 381 17.79 18.68 -19.11
CA ASN A 381 17.68 17.68 -18.06
C ASN A 381 16.24 17.59 -17.53
N LYS A 382 15.27 17.51 -18.44
CA LYS A 382 13.83 17.39 -18.16
C LYS A 382 13.22 16.21 -18.94
N VAL A 383 12.10 15.70 -18.44
CA VAL A 383 11.34 14.62 -19.08
C VAL A 383 9.98 15.10 -19.56
N LYS A 384 9.43 14.42 -20.55
CA LYS A 384 8.06 14.62 -21.01
C LYS A 384 7.45 13.31 -21.50
N VAL A 385 6.13 13.28 -21.60
CA VAL A 385 5.38 12.19 -22.21
C VAL A 385 5.28 12.41 -23.71
N ASN A 386 5.57 11.37 -24.49
CA ASN A 386 5.14 11.28 -25.88
C ASN A 386 3.70 10.74 -25.92
N LEU A 387 2.72 11.64 -26.01
CA LEU A 387 1.30 11.30 -25.88
C LEU A 387 0.80 10.31 -26.94
N ASP A 388 1.40 10.32 -28.14
CA ASP A 388 1.04 9.39 -29.22
C ASP A 388 1.51 7.95 -28.93
N LYS A 389 2.61 7.81 -28.17
CA LYS A 389 3.23 6.52 -27.84
C LYS A 389 2.87 5.99 -26.45
N ALA A 390 2.40 6.85 -25.55
CA ALA A 390 2.16 6.49 -24.15
C ALA A 390 1.26 5.26 -23.99
N TYR A 391 0.07 5.28 -24.60
CA TYR A 391 -0.88 4.17 -24.48
C TYR A 391 -0.39 2.84 -25.08
N PRO A 392 0.05 2.75 -26.35
CA PRO A 392 0.47 1.47 -26.92
C PRO A 392 1.65 0.85 -26.15
N VAL A 393 2.64 1.65 -25.75
CA VAL A 393 3.79 1.14 -24.97
C VAL A 393 3.36 0.69 -23.57
N LEU A 394 2.49 1.44 -22.89
CA LEU A 394 1.97 1.01 -21.60
C LEU A 394 1.19 -0.31 -21.72
N LYS A 395 0.37 -0.46 -22.77
CA LYS A 395 -0.39 -1.68 -23.02
C LYS A 395 0.53 -2.90 -23.23
N ASP A 396 1.65 -2.72 -23.92
CA ASP A 396 2.65 -3.78 -24.08
C ASP A 396 3.30 -4.16 -22.75
N LEU A 397 3.61 -3.18 -21.90
CA LEU A 397 4.13 -3.43 -20.56
C LEU A 397 3.08 -4.14 -19.68
N ALA A 398 1.81 -3.70 -19.74
CA ALA A 398 0.70 -4.33 -19.04
C ALA A 398 0.56 -5.81 -19.41
N ASN A 399 0.58 -6.13 -20.72
CA ASN A 399 0.56 -7.52 -21.19
C ASN A 399 1.74 -8.30 -20.62
N LYS A 400 2.96 -7.76 -20.70
CA LYS A 400 4.17 -8.42 -20.21
C LYS A 400 4.09 -8.76 -18.72
N VAL A 401 3.73 -7.77 -17.89
CA VAL A 401 3.61 -7.93 -16.43
C VAL A 401 2.50 -8.93 -16.08
N LEU A 402 1.32 -8.80 -16.68
CA LEU A 402 0.21 -9.73 -16.46
C LEU A 402 0.56 -11.16 -16.90
N MET A 403 1.30 -11.34 -18.00
CA MET A 403 1.71 -12.66 -18.48
C MET A 403 2.77 -13.30 -17.58
N ILE A 404 3.69 -12.51 -16.99
CA ILE A 404 4.61 -12.98 -15.96
C ILE A 404 3.82 -13.56 -14.78
N GLN A 405 2.81 -12.84 -14.31
CA GLN A 405 1.94 -13.32 -13.21
C GLN A 405 1.11 -14.55 -13.63
N ALA A 406 0.42 -14.49 -14.76
CA ALA A 406 -0.47 -15.55 -15.25
C ALA A 406 0.24 -16.92 -15.41
N THR A 407 1.54 -16.89 -15.71
CA THR A 407 2.36 -18.09 -15.93
C THR A 407 3.23 -18.46 -14.73
N GLY A 408 3.19 -17.68 -13.63
CA GLY A 408 4.07 -17.88 -12.48
C GLY A 408 5.55 -17.77 -12.84
N SER A 409 5.92 -16.93 -13.82
CA SER A 409 7.27 -16.86 -14.36
C SER A 409 8.22 -16.08 -13.44
N TYR A 410 8.71 -16.74 -12.40
CA TYR A 410 9.72 -16.17 -11.47
C TYR A 410 10.97 -15.66 -12.20
N ASN A 411 11.46 -16.41 -13.20
CA ASN A 411 12.60 -15.97 -14.00
C ASN A 411 12.27 -14.73 -14.84
N GLY A 412 11.08 -14.66 -15.44
CA GLY A 412 10.64 -13.47 -16.17
C GLY A 412 10.51 -12.23 -15.27
N ALA A 413 10.01 -12.42 -14.04
CA ALA A 413 9.98 -11.36 -13.03
C ALA A 413 11.39 -10.86 -12.68
N LYS A 414 12.33 -11.78 -12.39
CA LYS A 414 13.74 -11.43 -12.12
C LYS A 414 14.40 -10.69 -13.27
N GLU A 415 14.18 -11.12 -14.51
CA GLU A 415 14.75 -10.48 -15.69
C GLU A 415 14.19 -9.06 -15.89
N LEU A 416 12.88 -8.87 -15.72
CA LEU A 416 12.24 -7.56 -15.82
C LEU A 416 12.76 -6.61 -14.74
N ILE A 417 12.81 -7.05 -13.49
CA ILE A 417 13.33 -6.27 -12.35
C ILE A 417 14.80 -5.93 -12.59
N LYS A 418 15.65 -6.93 -12.90
CA LYS A 418 17.08 -6.70 -13.14
C LYS A 418 17.33 -5.69 -14.25
N LYS A 419 16.52 -5.71 -15.31
CA LYS A 419 16.69 -4.82 -16.46
C LYS A 419 16.19 -3.40 -16.17
N TYR A 420 15.01 -3.25 -15.55
CA TYR A 420 14.32 -1.95 -15.50
C TYR A 420 14.11 -1.38 -14.09
N ALA A 421 14.20 -2.15 -13.01
CA ALA A 421 14.18 -1.61 -11.64
C ALA A 421 15.56 -1.08 -11.25
N VAL A 422 16.10 -0.14 -12.06
CA VAL A 422 17.44 0.43 -11.89
C VAL A 422 17.40 1.95 -11.88
N SER A 423 18.28 2.58 -11.09
CA SER A 423 18.49 4.03 -11.12
C SER A 423 19.25 4.40 -12.39
N SER A 424 18.53 4.58 -13.49
CA SER A 424 19.09 4.99 -14.79
C SER A 424 19.73 6.38 -14.72
N GLU A 425 20.56 6.72 -15.70
CA GLU A 425 21.28 7.99 -15.74
C GLU A 425 20.33 9.19 -15.64
N SER A 426 19.26 9.22 -16.43
CA SER A 426 18.26 10.29 -16.40
C SER A 426 17.55 10.38 -15.05
N MET A 427 17.21 9.24 -14.45
CA MET A 427 16.58 9.18 -13.13
C MET A 427 17.49 9.73 -12.04
N LYS A 428 18.78 9.35 -12.03
CA LYS A 428 19.78 9.90 -11.09
C LYS A 428 19.90 11.41 -11.22
N ILE A 429 20.01 11.92 -12.45
CA ILE A 429 20.09 13.37 -12.72
C ILE A 429 18.85 14.09 -12.17
N LEU A 430 17.66 13.55 -12.41
CA LEU A 430 16.42 14.18 -11.99
C LEU A 430 16.24 14.12 -10.48
N VAL A 431 16.49 12.97 -9.85
CA VAL A 431 16.42 12.82 -8.38
C VAL A 431 17.42 13.73 -7.66
N GLU A 432 18.62 13.92 -8.22
CA GLU A 432 19.61 14.85 -7.67
C GLU A 432 19.08 16.29 -7.57
N LYS A 433 18.32 16.74 -8.58
CA LYS A 433 17.69 18.07 -8.57
C LYS A 433 16.60 18.22 -7.51
N LEU A 434 16.08 17.12 -6.95
CA LEU A 434 15.00 17.12 -5.97
C LEU A 434 15.49 17.12 -4.51
N LYS A 435 16.80 17.08 -4.27
CA LYS A 435 17.37 17.08 -2.91
C LYS A 435 16.95 18.27 -2.04
N GLY A 436 16.62 19.40 -2.66
CA GLY A 436 16.12 20.59 -1.95
C GLY A 436 14.63 20.55 -1.58
N LEU A 437 13.86 19.57 -2.08
CA LEU A 437 12.44 19.42 -1.77
C LEU A 437 12.23 18.45 -0.60
N PRO A 438 11.14 18.59 0.18
CA PRO A 438 10.74 17.58 1.15
C PRO A 438 10.52 16.22 0.47
N VAL A 439 10.87 15.12 1.15
CA VAL A 439 10.59 13.75 0.67
C VAL A 439 9.12 13.40 0.90
N ASP A 440 8.61 13.77 2.08
CA ASP A 440 7.22 13.60 2.44
C ASP A 440 6.72 14.69 3.40
N ILE A 441 5.50 14.56 3.91
CA ILE A 441 4.86 15.49 4.85
C ILE A 441 5.01 15.01 6.30
N ASN A 442 5.08 15.97 7.22
CA ASN A 442 4.97 15.72 8.67
C ASN A 442 3.64 16.31 9.16
N PRO A 443 2.60 15.48 9.40
CA PRO A 443 1.28 15.99 9.78
C PRO A 443 1.32 16.78 11.08
N GLN A 444 0.54 17.85 11.11
CA GLN A 444 0.24 18.62 12.33
C GLN A 444 -1.27 18.57 12.50
N PHE A 445 -1.74 17.55 13.23
CA PHE A 445 -3.17 17.27 13.31
C PHE A 445 -3.88 18.38 14.09
N GLN A 446 -4.93 18.95 13.49
CA GLN A 446 -5.67 20.05 14.11
C GLN A 446 -6.30 19.65 15.45
N ILE A 447 -6.72 18.39 15.57
CA ILE A 447 -7.31 17.86 16.78
C ILE A 447 -6.33 17.89 17.98
N GLU A 448 -5.03 17.69 17.75
CA GLU A 448 -4.00 17.78 18.79
C GLU A 448 -3.80 19.21 19.34
N LYS A 449 -4.26 20.23 18.61
CA LYS A 449 -4.20 21.64 19.06
C LYS A 449 -5.44 22.07 19.84
N SER A 450 -6.50 21.26 19.78
CA SER A 450 -7.81 21.56 20.35
C SER A 450 -8.08 20.77 21.63
N MET A 451 -7.21 19.80 21.95
CA MET A 451 -7.10 19.11 23.23
C MET A 451 -6.10 19.84 24.11
#